data_AF-X0YG10-F1
#
_entry.id   AF-X0YG10-F1
#
_cell.length_a   1.000
_cell.length_b   1.000
_cell.length_c   1.000
_cell.angle_alpha   90.00
_cell.angle_beta   90.00
_cell.angle_gamma   90.00
#
_symmetry.space_group_name_H-M   'P 1'
#
loop_
_entity.id
_entity.type
_entity.pdbx_description
1 polymer ?
#
loop_
_entity_poly.entity_id
_entity_poly.type
_entity_poly.pdbx_seq_one_letter_code
_entity_poly.pdbx_strand_id
1 'polypeptide(L)'
;MKILIAYHSTTGNTEKVAKAIKEGITGHEVDLLNVIGIDPSSLGSYDLAFVGSGIFAFTVSRKLAMFVKKIPELPPNLAYFYTHED
;
A
#
# COMPACT_ATOMS: atom_id res chain seq x y z
N MET A 1 8.55 -2.65 14.66
CA MET A 1 8.79 -2.65 13.22
C MET A 1 8.45 -1.28 12.67
N LYS A 2 9.17 -0.85 11.65
CA LYS A 2 8.78 0.25 10.78
C LYS A 2 7.91 -0.31 9.67
N ILE A 3 6.64 0.08 9.62
CA ILE A 3 5.64 -0.50 8.73
C ILE A 3 5.12 0.56 7.76
N LEU A 4 5.05 0.21 6.49
CA LEU A 4 4.40 1.02 5.47
C LEU A 4 3.04 0.42 5.09
N ILE A 5 2.02 1.26 5.00
CA ILE A 5 0.76 0.96 4.30
C ILE A 5 0.68 1.92 3.11
N ALA A 6 1.09 1.42 1.95
CA ALA A 6 1.03 2.12 0.68
C ALA A 6 -0.25 1.72 -0.07
N TYR A 7 -1.06 2.69 -0.47
CA TYR A 7 -2.31 2.38 -1.17
C TYR A 7 -2.61 3.34 -2.33
N HIS A 8 -3.43 2.89 -3.27
CA HIS A 8 -4.13 3.77 -4.20
C HIS A 8 -5.64 3.59 -4.03
N SER A 9 -6.37 4.69 -3.93
CA SER A 9 -7.83 4.69 -3.82
C SER A 9 -8.42 5.68 -4.83
N THR A 10 -9.46 5.26 -5.56
CA THR A 10 -10.21 6.13 -6.48
C THR A 10 -11.47 6.66 -5.83
N THR A 11 -12.22 5.79 -5.14
CA THR A 11 -13.53 6.07 -4.54
C THR A 11 -13.51 6.15 -3.01
N GLY A 12 -12.36 5.89 -2.39
CA GLY A 12 -12.19 5.92 -0.93
C GLY A 12 -12.25 4.54 -0.25
N ASN A 13 -12.73 3.50 -0.92
CA ASN A 13 -12.88 2.18 -0.30
C ASN A 13 -11.54 1.57 0.15
N THR A 14 -10.53 1.58 -0.72
CA THR A 14 -9.19 1.09 -0.36
C THR A 14 -8.55 1.91 0.75
N GLU A 15 -8.79 3.23 0.78
CA GLU A 15 -8.30 4.09 1.85
C GLU A 15 -8.93 3.74 3.20
N LYS A 16 -10.24 3.46 3.25
CA LYS A 16 -10.91 3.02 4.48
C LYS A 16 -10.30 1.72 5.01
N VAL A 17 -10.05 0.75 4.14
CA VAL A 17 -9.38 -0.50 4.51
C VAL A 17 -7.94 -0.24 4.99
N ALA A 18 -7.20 0.62 4.30
CA ALA A 18 -5.83 0.98 4.70
C ALA A 18 -5.79 1.63 6.10
N LYS A 19 -6.76 2.49 6.42
CA LYS A 19 -6.95 3.06 7.76
C LYS A 19 -7.27 1.99 8.80
N ALA A 20 -8.18 1.06 8.49
CA ALA A 20 -8.51 -0.04 9.39
C ALA A 20 -7.31 -0.96 9.66
N ILE A 21 -6.48 -1.25 8.65
CA ILE A 21 -5.21 -1.99 8.83
C ILE A 21 -4.30 -1.24 9.80
N LYS A 22 -4.14 0.09 9.62
CA LYS A 22 -3.34 0.92 10.53
C LYS A 22 -3.87 0.87 11.96
N GLU A 23 -5.18 1.01 12.15
CA GLU A 23 -5.83 0.96 13.47
C GLU A 23 -5.64 -0.39 14.17
N GLY A 24 -5.59 -1.49 13.42
CA GLY A 24 -5.33 -2.83 13.97
C GLY A 24 -3.88 -3.09 14.37
N ILE A 25 -2.94 -2.24 13.96
CA ILE A 25 -1.52 -2.39 14.30
C ILE A 25 -1.19 -1.58 15.55
N THR A 26 -0.83 -2.27 16.62
CA THR A 26 -0.44 -1.66 17.90
C THR A 26 1.05 -1.86 18.19
N GLY A 27 1.71 -0.87 18.82
CA GLY A 27 3.10 -1.00 19.29
C GLY A 27 4.18 -0.89 18.20
N HIS A 28 3.82 -0.42 17.01
CA HIS A 28 4.73 -0.23 15.88
C HIS A 28 4.53 1.14 15.23
N GLU A 29 5.57 1.63 14.54
CA GLU A 29 5.48 2.86 13.75
C GLU A 29 4.87 2.51 12.39
N VAL A 30 3.78 3.20 12.03
CA VAL A 30 3.00 2.89 10.82
C VAL A 30 2.78 4.15 9.98
N ASP A 31 3.46 4.17 8.84
CA ASP A 31 3.22 5.14 7.79
C ASP A 31 2.04 4.71 6.94
N LEU A 32 1.10 5.63 6.70
CA LEU A 32 -0.05 5.40 5.83
C LEU A 32 -0.02 6.43 4.71
N LEU A 33 0.32 5.99 3.51
CA LEU A 33 0.64 6.86 2.39
C LEU A 33 -0.07 6.43 1.12
N ASN A 34 -0.54 7.41 0.35
CA ASN A 34 -1.04 7.16 -1.00
C ASN A 34 0.14 7.06 -1.97
N VAL A 35 0.20 6.03 -2.82
CA VAL A 35 1.33 5.78 -3.76
C VAL A 35 1.65 6.94 -4.71
N ILE A 36 0.74 7.90 -4.87
CA ILE A 36 0.99 9.12 -5.66
C ILE A 36 2.05 10.02 -5.00
N GLY A 37 2.20 9.97 -3.68
CA GLY A 37 3.11 10.82 -2.91
C GLY A 37 4.32 10.10 -2.30
N ILE A 38 4.58 8.85 -2.70
CA ILE A 38 5.66 8.03 -2.13
C ILE A 38 6.80 7.92 -3.13
N ASP A 39 8.03 8.15 -2.66
CA ASP A 39 9.23 7.75 -3.40
C ASP A 39 9.39 6.21 -3.32
N PRO A 40 9.30 5.47 -4.44
CA PRO A 40 9.45 4.02 -4.44
C PRO A 40 10.78 3.53 -3.86
N SER A 41 11.83 4.35 -3.88
CA SER A 41 13.14 4.00 -3.32
C SER A 41 13.13 3.87 -1.78
N SER A 42 12.15 4.48 -1.12
CA SER A 42 12.01 4.43 0.34
C SER A 42 11.56 3.07 0.89
N LEU A 43 11.05 2.17 0.02
CA LEU A 43 10.38 0.94 0.44
C LEU A 43 11.29 -0.08 1.09
N GLY A 44 12.55 -0.15 0.67
CA GLY A 44 13.55 -1.04 1.27
C GLY A 44 13.87 -0.68 2.74
N SER A 45 13.51 0.53 3.20
CA SER A 45 13.76 0.96 4.58
C SER A 45 12.74 0.44 5.61
N TYR A 46 11.68 -0.25 5.16
CA TYR A 46 10.63 -0.78 6.01
C TYR A 46 10.84 -2.27 6.30
N ASP A 47 10.42 -2.71 7.49
CA ASP A 47 10.45 -4.13 7.86
C ASP A 47 9.29 -4.91 7.21
N LEU A 48 8.18 -4.20 6.99
CA LEU A 48 6.94 -4.73 6.40
C LEU A 48 6.25 -3.63 5.59
N ALA A 49 5.79 -3.96 4.38
CA ALA A 49 4.88 -3.12 3.62
C ALA A 49 3.57 -3.83 3.27
N PHE A 50 2.46 -3.13 3.47
CA PHE A 50 1.18 -3.42 2.84
C PHE A 50 1.06 -2.57 1.57
N VAL A 51 0.71 -3.19 0.45
CA VAL A 51 0.55 -2.52 -0.85
C VAL A 51 -0.84 -2.83 -1.39
N GLY A 52 -1.68 -1.81 -1.57
CA GLY A 52 -3.08 -2.06 -1.95
C GLY A 52 -3.71 -1.11 -2.94
N SER A 53 -4.71 -1.61 -3.67
CA SER A 53 -5.55 -0.80 -4.57
C SER A 53 -6.96 -1.38 -4.69
N GLY A 54 -7.88 -0.59 -5.22
CA GLY A 54 -9.07 -1.15 -5.86
C GLY A 54 -8.69 -2.02 -7.06
N ILE A 55 -9.51 -3.03 -7.35
CA ILE A 55 -9.49 -3.77 -8.61
C ILE A 55 -10.44 -3.06 -9.58
N PHE A 56 -9.95 -2.75 -10.78
CA PHE A 56 -10.72 -2.14 -11.87
C PHE A 56 -10.49 -2.98 -13.12
N ALA A 57 -11.56 -3.48 -13.74
CA ALA A 57 -11.49 -4.34 -14.92
C ALA A 57 -10.51 -5.53 -14.75
N PHE A 58 -10.66 -6.28 -13.66
CA PHE A 58 -9.83 -7.44 -13.29
C PHE A 58 -8.33 -7.14 -13.08
N THR A 59 -7.94 -5.87 -12.96
CA THR A 59 -6.55 -5.47 -12.72
C THR A 59 -6.43 -4.48 -11.57
N VAL A 60 -5.25 -4.41 -10.97
CA VAL A 60 -4.91 -3.38 -9.99
C VAL A 60 -4.89 -2.01 -10.66
N SER A 61 -4.98 -0.95 -9.86
CA SER A 61 -4.91 0.39 -10.42
C SER A 61 -3.58 0.61 -11.15
N ARG A 62 -3.63 1.32 -12.28
CA ARG A 62 -2.41 1.67 -13.04
C ARG A 62 -1.39 2.42 -12.19
N LYS A 63 -1.86 3.23 -11.23
CA LYS A 63 -0.98 3.98 -10.32
C LYS A 63 -0.22 3.03 -9.38
N LEU A 64 -0.89 2.03 -8.83
CA LEU A 64 -0.23 0.99 -8.03
C LEU A 64 0.77 0.18 -8.86
N ALA A 65 0.36 -0.27 -10.06
CA ALA A 65 1.23 -1.05 -10.93
C ALA A 65 2.51 -0.30 -11.33
N MET A 66 2.39 1.00 -11.65
CA MET A 66 3.56 1.84 -11.96
C MET A 66 4.44 2.10 -10.75
N PHE A 67 3.84 2.26 -9.56
CA PHE A 67 4.58 2.42 -8.31
C PHE A 67 5.42 1.17 -8.02
N VAL A 68 4.80 -0.02 -8.05
CA VAL A 68 5.49 -1.30 -7.76
C VAL A 68 6.65 -1.55 -8.72
N LYS A 69 6.48 -1.26 -10.02
CA LYS A 69 7.54 -1.40 -11.03
C LYS A 69 8.76 -0.52 -10.80
N LYS A 70 8.63 0.55 -10.02
CA LYS A 70 9.72 1.51 -9.75
C LYS A 70 10.45 1.22 -8.45
N ILE A 71 10.03 0.22 -7.66
CA ILE A 71 10.67 -0.11 -6.40
C ILE A 71 12.01 -0.80 -6.71
N PRO A 72 13.15 -0.21 -6.31
CA PRO A 72 14.46 -0.82 -6.55
C PRO A 72 14.76 -1.97 -5.58
N GLU A 73 14.25 -1.87 -4.35
CA GLU A 73 14.47 -2.83 -3.27
C GLU A 73 13.16 -3.02 -2.48
N LEU A 74 12.74 -4.29 -2.35
CA LEU A 74 11.54 -4.64 -1.60
C LEU A 74 11.86 -4.81 -0.11
N PRO A 75 10.93 -4.47 0.79
CA PRO A 75 11.06 -4.82 2.19
C PRO A 75 11.08 -6.35 2.35
N PRO A 76 11.68 -6.87 3.43
CA PRO A 76 11.78 -8.31 3.66
C PRO A 76 10.40 -8.99 3.80
N ASN A 77 9.39 -8.25 4.25
CA ASN A 77 8.01 -8.72 4.32
C ASN A 77 7.09 -7.81 3.49
N LEU A 78 6.28 -8.41 2.62
CA LEU A 78 5.36 -7.71 1.73
C LEU A 78 3.99 -8.40 1.72
N ALA A 79 2.93 -7.61 1.92
CA ALA A 79 1.55 -8.07 1.86
C ALA A 79 0.76 -7.21 0.87
N TYR A 80 -0.10 -7.86 0.08
CA TYR A 80 -1.02 -7.16 -0.83
C TYR A 80 -2.44 -7.19 -0.27
N PHE A 81 -3.20 -6.11 -0.49
CA PHE A 81 -4.63 -6.08 -0.18
C PHE A 81 -5.41 -5.33 -1.26
N TYR A 82 -6.63 -5.81 -1.52
CA TYR A 82 -7.44 -5.27 -2.61
C TYR A 82 -8.90 -5.10 -2.18
N THR A 83 -9.54 -4.05 -2.68
CA THR A 83 -10.99 -3.86 -2.58
C THR A 83 -11.63 -4.09 -3.93
N HIS A 84 -12.78 -4.73 -3.95
CA HIS A 84 -13.62 -4.88 -5.14
C HIS A 84 -14.76 -3.86 -5.10
N GLU A 85 -15.20 -3.41 -6.27
CA GLU A 85 -16.48 -2.72 -6.43
C GLU A 85 -17.34 -3.61 -7.33
N ASP A 86 -18.50 -4.02 -6.81
CA ASP A 86 -19.52 -4.74 -7.58
C ASP A 86 -20.33 -3.76 -8.45
#